data_AF-A0A3P7NCZ6-F1
#
_entry.id   AF-A0A3P7NCZ6-F1
#
_cell.length_a   1.000
_cell.length_b   1.000
_cell.length_c   1.000
_cell.angle_alpha   90.00
_cell.angle_beta   90.00
_cell.angle_gamma   90.00
#
_symmetry.space_group_name_H-M   'P 1'
#
loop_
_entity.id
_entity.type
_entity.pdbx_description
1 polymer ?
#
loop_
_entity_poly.entity_id
_entity_poly.type
_entity_poly.pdbx_seq_one_letter_code
_entity_poly.pdbx_strand_id
1 'polypeptide(L)'
;MHSKFLISDRKHFYLGSANLDWRSLNQKMELGVLVENCECLAEDLKNIFDIYWDIHRNPKPDNLKRRAYYNMEKPLEILIGGEPSAVYLAVSF
;
A
#
# COMPACT_ATOMS: atom_id res chain seq x y z
N MET A 1 0.72 -14.32 -3.43
CA MET A 1 0.45 -12.91 -3.05
C MET A 1 0.05 -12.88 -1.58
N HIS A 2 0.78 -12.16 -0.72
CA HIS A 2 0.53 -12.12 0.74
C HIS A 2 0.32 -10.69 1.28
N SER A 3 -0.15 -9.77 0.43
CA SER A 3 -0.44 -8.38 0.80
C SER A 3 -1.90 -8.25 1.22
N LYS A 4 -2.18 -7.51 2.32
CA LYS A 4 -3.55 -7.18 2.73
C LYS A 4 -3.68 -5.68 2.87
N PHE A 5 -4.47 -5.10 1.99
CA PHE A 5 -4.76 -3.68 1.98
C PHE A 5 -6.12 -3.41 1.33
N LEU A 6 -6.68 -2.25 1.62
CA LEU A 6 -7.93 -1.75 1.03
C LEU A 6 -7.67 -0.31 0.59
N ILE A 7 -8.10 0.05 -0.62
CA ILE A 7 -8.00 1.43 -1.15
C ILE A 7 -9.43 1.95 -1.33
N SER A 8 -9.73 3.14 -0.79
CA SER A 8 -11.00 3.85 -0.96
C SER A 8 -10.76 5.16 -1.70
N ASP A 9 -11.52 5.38 -2.77
CA ASP A 9 -11.57 6.62 -3.56
C ASP A 9 -10.21 7.16 -4.02
N ARG A 10 -9.20 6.29 -4.11
CA ARG A 10 -7.78 6.65 -4.39
C ARG A 10 -7.24 7.74 -3.45
N LYS A 11 -7.73 7.76 -2.22
CA LYS A 11 -7.44 8.83 -1.26
C LYS A 11 -7.19 8.33 0.16
N HIS A 12 -7.87 7.26 0.53
CA HIS A 12 -7.71 6.60 1.83
C HIS A 12 -7.29 5.15 1.59
N PHE A 13 -6.46 4.60 2.46
CA PHE A 13 -6.17 3.18 2.42
C PHE A 13 -5.84 2.60 3.78
N TYR A 14 -6.16 1.32 3.94
CA TYR A 14 -5.68 0.48 5.03
C TYR A 14 -4.57 -0.43 4.50
N LEU A 15 -3.48 -0.58 5.25
CA LEU A 15 -2.41 -1.55 4.98
C LEU A 15 -2.05 -2.25 6.29
N GLY A 16 -2.06 -3.58 6.33
CA GLY A 16 -1.78 -4.29 7.57
C GLY A 16 -1.66 -5.81 7.46
N SER A 17 -1.67 -6.46 8.62
CA SER A 17 -1.59 -7.91 8.76
C SER A 17 -2.94 -8.62 8.66
N ALA A 18 -4.04 -7.89 8.91
CA ALA A 18 -5.38 -8.46 8.95
C ALA A 18 -5.77 -9.08 7.61
N ASN A 19 -6.13 -10.36 7.63
CA ASN A 19 -6.86 -10.95 6.53
C ASN A 19 -8.29 -10.40 6.49
N LEU A 20 -8.89 -10.38 5.30
CA LEU A 20 -10.30 -10.02 5.11
C LEU A 20 -11.21 -11.23 5.42
N ASP A 21 -11.05 -11.81 6.60
CA ASP A 21 -11.84 -12.94 7.08
C ASP A 21 -12.25 -12.78 8.55
N TRP A 22 -13.32 -13.45 8.95
CA TRP A 22 -13.92 -13.29 10.28
C TRP A 22 -12.98 -13.66 11.44
N ARG A 23 -11.95 -14.49 11.21
CA ARG A 23 -10.99 -14.86 12.25
C ARG A 23 -10.05 -13.70 12.56
N SER A 24 -9.66 -12.92 11.54
CA SER A 24 -8.87 -11.71 11.76
C SER A 24 -9.66 -10.58 12.42
N LEU A 25 -11.00 -10.66 12.47
CA LEU A 25 -11.84 -9.73 13.23
C LEU A 25 -11.94 -10.08 14.72
N ASN A 26 -12.06 -11.37 15.05
CA ASN A 26 -12.48 -11.79 16.40
C ASN A 26 -11.49 -12.71 17.13
N GLN A 27 -10.50 -13.29 16.44
CA GLN A 27 -9.64 -14.36 16.99
C GLN A 27 -8.15 -14.07 16.90
N LYS A 28 -7.75 -13.02 16.17
CA LYS A 28 -6.35 -12.64 16.01
C LYS A 28 -6.15 -11.20 16.43
N MET A 29 -4.97 -10.91 16.97
CA MET A 29 -4.50 -9.53 17.08
C MET A 29 -3.80 -9.19 15.78
N GLU A 30 -4.29 -8.15 15.11
CA GLU A 30 -3.79 -7.68 13.84
C GLU A 30 -3.30 -6.23 14.01
N LEU A 31 -2.30 -5.86 13.21
CA LEU A 31 -1.77 -4.49 13.18
C LEU A 31 -1.91 -3.95 11.76
N GLY A 32 -2.25 -2.68 11.65
CA GLY A 32 -2.23 -1.98 10.37
C GLY A 32 -2.18 -0.49 10.54
N VAL A 33 -1.93 0.19 9.42
CA VAL A 33 -1.92 1.63 9.29
C VAL A 33 -3.12 2.02 8.45
N LEU A 34 -3.91 2.96 8.96
CA LEU A 34 -4.92 3.67 8.20
C LEU A 34 -4.32 5.00 7.76
N VAL A 35 -4.29 5.24 6.45
CA VAL A 35 -3.87 6.52 5.88
C VAL A 35 -5.10 7.18 5.28
N GLU A 36 -5.34 8.43 5.67
CA GLU A 36 -6.51 9.19 5.25
C GLU A 36 -6.09 10.45 4.50
N ASN A 37 -6.86 10.83 3.47
CA ASN A 37 -6.67 12.10 2.75
C ASN A 37 -5.26 12.29 2.16
N CYS A 38 -4.59 11.21 1.73
CA CYS A 38 -3.34 11.29 0.96
C CYS A 38 -3.50 10.53 -0.35
N GLU A 39 -3.98 11.26 -1.36
CA GLU A 39 -4.05 10.79 -2.75
C GLU A 39 -2.67 10.40 -3.28
N CYS A 40 -1.63 11.11 -2.80
CA CYS A 40 -0.22 10.83 -3.01
C CYS A 40 0.18 9.36 -2.84
N LEU A 41 0.07 8.85 -1.61
CA LEU A 41 0.45 7.48 -1.27
C LEU A 41 -0.59 6.48 -1.75
N ALA A 42 -1.86 6.87 -1.83
CA ALA A 42 -2.92 6.01 -2.35
C ALA A 42 -2.70 5.66 -3.83
N GLU A 43 -2.19 6.59 -4.65
CA GLU A 43 -1.87 6.31 -6.05
C GLU A 43 -0.65 5.37 -6.17
N ASP A 44 0.36 5.51 -5.30
CA ASP A 44 1.48 4.56 -5.25
C ASP A 44 1.04 3.15 -4.83
N LEU A 45 0.11 3.03 -3.87
CA LEU A 45 -0.48 1.74 -3.50
C LEU A 45 -1.37 1.17 -4.62
N LYS A 46 -2.09 2.03 -5.34
CA LYS A 46 -2.86 1.62 -6.52
C LYS A 46 -1.95 1.09 -7.62
N ASN A 47 -0.80 1.71 -7.86
CA ASN A 47 0.18 1.20 -8.83
C ASN A 47 0.63 -0.23 -8.48
N ILE A 48 0.85 -0.52 -7.20
CA ILE A 48 1.14 -1.88 -6.71
C ILE A 48 -0.05 -2.83 -6.99
N PHE A 49 -1.28 -2.38 -6.71
CA PHE A 49 -2.48 -3.16 -7.01
C PHE A 49 -2.61 -3.48 -8.50
N ASP A 50 -2.42 -2.49 -9.37
CA ASP A 50 -2.49 -2.64 -10.83
C ASP A 50 -1.46 -3.68 -11.32
N ILE A 51 -0.24 -3.70 -10.75
CA ILE A 51 0.77 -4.73 -11.04
C ILE A 51 0.26 -6.12 -10.64
N TYR A 52 -0.26 -6.30 -9.42
CA TYR A 52 -0.78 -7.59 -8.97
C TYR A 52 -1.96 -8.07 -9.81
N TRP A 53 -2.82 -7.14 -10.23
CA TRP A 53 -3.96 -7.44 -11.07
C TRP A 53 -3.54 -7.91 -12.47
N ASP A 54 -2.55 -7.25 -13.06
CA ASP A 54 -2.08 -7.54 -14.42
C ASP A 54 -1.23 -8.82 -14.52
N ILE A 55 -0.54 -9.22 -13.44
CA ILE A 55 0.26 -10.47 -13.40
C ILE A 55 -0.60 -11.69 -13.77
N HIS A 56 -1.89 -11.69 -13.44
CA HIS A 56 -2.80 -12.78 -13.81
C HIS A 56 -2.96 -12.92 -15.34
N ARG A 57 -2.86 -11.80 -16.08
CA ARG A 57 -3.05 -11.76 -17.54
C ARG A 57 -1.73 -11.90 -18.30
N ASN A 58 -0.68 -11.30 -17.77
CA ASN A 58 0.66 -11.37 -18.34
C ASN A 58 1.67 -11.58 -17.20
N PRO A 59 2.35 -12.73 -17.12
CA PRO A 59 3.30 -13.02 -16.04
C PRO A 59 4.55 -12.11 -16.04
N LYS A 60 4.78 -11.33 -17.10
CA LYS A 60 5.78 -10.26 -17.15
C LYS A 60 5.13 -8.95 -17.61
N PRO A 61 4.33 -8.29 -16.75
CA PRO A 61 3.71 -7.03 -17.13
C PRO A 61 4.78 -5.95 -17.29
N ASP A 62 4.73 -5.18 -18.39
CA ASP A 62 5.64 -4.02 -18.60
C ASP A 62 5.52 -2.98 -17.47
N ASN A 63 4.39 -3.00 -16.76
CA ASN A 63 4.08 -2.16 -15.60
C ASN A 63 5.00 -2.41 -14.39
N LEU A 64 5.75 -3.52 -14.35
CA LEU A 64 6.84 -3.73 -13.37
C LEU A 64 7.93 -2.64 -13.42
N LYS A 65 8.01 -1.90 -14.53
CA LYS A 65 8.92 -0.76 -14.69
C LYS A 65 8.37 0.54 -14.10
N ARG A 66 7.09 0.62 -13.73
CA ARG A 66 6.53 1.82 -13.08
C ARG A 66 7.15 1.95 -11.69
N ARG A 67 8.07 2.89 -11.54
CA ARG A 67 8.57 3.31 -10.23
C ARG A 67 7.46 4.09 -9.53
N ALA A 68 7.24 3.77 -8.25
CA ALA A 68 6.42 4.60 -7.37
C ALA A 68 7.00 6.03 -7.33
N TYR A 69 6.12 7.02 -7.27
CA TYR A 69 6.54 8.42 -7.20
C TYR A 69 7.27 8.71 -5.90
N TYR A 70 6.77 8.17 -4.79
CA TYR A 70 7.48 8.09 -3.51
C TYR A 70 8.10 6.71 -3.33
N ASN A 71 9.39 6.69 -3.01
CA ASN A 71 10.17 5.47 -2.88
C ASN A 71 11.35 5.71 -1.92
N MET A 72 12.23 4.71 -1.77
CA MET A 72 13.36 4.81 -0.84
C MET A 72 14.34 5.94 -1.17
N GLU A 73 14.50 6.31 -2.45
CA GLU A 73 15.36 7.43 -2.87
C GLU A 73 14.67 8.79 -2.70
N LYS A 74 13.34 8.81 -2.85
CA LYS A 74 12.50 10.00 -2.75
C LYS A 74 11.29 9.72 -1.85
N PRO A 75 11.46 9.68 -0.53
CA PRO A 75 10.35 9.42 0.38
C PRO A 75 9.40 10.62 0.46
N LEU A 76 8.17 10.38 0.91
CA LEU A 76 7.23 11.42 1.28
C LEU A 76 7.59 11.96 2.67
N GLU A 77 8.06 13.19 2.73
CA GLU A 77 8.36 13.90 3.98
C GLU A 77 7.09 14.51 4.56
N ILE A 78 6.71 14.07 5.76
CA ILE A 78 5.51 14.54 6.50
C ILE A 78 5.81 14.67 7.99
N LEU A 79 4.91 15.33 8.73
CA LEU A 79 4.93 15.36 10.19
C LEU A 79 3.89 14.37 10.73
N ILE A 80 4.32 13.39 11.52
CA ILE A 80 3.44 12.45 12.21
C ILE A 80 3.49 12.79 13.70
N GLY A 81 2.39 13.32 14.25
CA GLY A 81 2.34 13.73 15.65
C GLY A 81 3.34 14.85 16.02
N GLY A 82 3.76 15.65 15.04
CA GLY A 82 4.77 16.71 15.22
C GLY A 82 6.21 16.27 14.91
N GLU A 83 6.44 14.98 14.67
CA GLU A 83 7.77 14.45 14.37
C GLU A 83 8.01 14.35 12.85
N PRO A 84 9.11 14.91 12.31
CA PRO A 84 9.53 14.70 10.93
C PRO A 84 9.68 13.22 10.61
N SER A 85 9.00 12.77 9.55
CA SER A 85 8.91 11.38 9.14
C SER A 85 8.98 11.26 7.63
N ALA A 86 9.82 10.34 7.17
CA ALA A 86 9.96 9.98 5.76
C ALA A 86 9.21 8.66 5.48
N VAL A 87 8.21 8.69 4.60
CA VAL A 87 7.30 7.56 4.35
C VAL A 87 7.34 7.14 2.89
N TYR A 88 7.38 5.84 2.63
CA TYR A 88 7.18 5.27 1.30
C TYR A 88 6.56 3.87 1.43
N LEU A 89 5.98 3.39 0.34
CA LEU A 89 5.45 2.03 0.24
C LEU A 89 6.42 1.17 -0.56
N ALA A 90 6.61 -0.07 -0.10
CA ALA A 90 7.48 -1.03 -0.76
C ALA A 90 6.81 -2.41 -0.79
N VAL A 91 7.17 -3.19 -1.80
CA VAL A 91 6.75 -4.57 -1.97
C VAL A 91 7.96 -5.42 -2.31
N SER A 92 7.98 -6.64 -1.78
CA SER A 92 8.94 -7.67 -2.20
C SER A 92 8.27 -8.53 -3.26
N PHE A 93 8.93 -8.68 -4.41
CA PHE A 93 8.56 -9.64 -5.45
C PHE A 93 9.33 -10.95 -5.27
#